data_AF-A0A3E1KEG6-F1
#
_entry.id   AF-A0A3E1KEG6-F1
#
_cell.length_a   1.000
_cell.length_b   1.000
_cell.length_c   1.000
_cell.angle_alpha   90.00
_cell.angle_beta   90.00
_cell.angle_gamma   90.00
#
_symmetry.space_group_name_H-M   'P 1'
#
loop_
_entity.id
_entity.type
_entity.pdbx_description
1 polymer ?
#
loop_
_entity_poly.entity_id
_entity_poly.type
_entity_poly.pdbx_seq_one_letter_code
_entity_poly.pdbx_strand_id
1 'polypeptide(L)'
;MAEAADALRKAKIPAKVQLYQIEQGRTVEVELKRSRWVSRNEVEWLTIPADGTVPGLEAADADRESLLEAGLVAQGVAYTELSFASADALPSGHYVLGLALGNERQLLIDAKAKLLVAYRAKKK
;
A
#
# COMPACT_ATOMS: atom_id res chain seq x y z
N MET A 1 -8.00 -8.18 15.38
CA MET A 1 -7.68 -7.46 14.12
C MET A 1 -6.47 -6.55 14.31
N ALA A 2 -6.46 -5.66 15.31
CA ALA A 2 -5.30 -4.79 15.60
C ALA A 2 -3.99 -5.55 15.89
N GLU A 3 -4.06 -6.67 16.62
CA GLU A 3 -2.87 -7.45 16.99
C GLU A 3 -2.14 -8.07 15.79
N ALA A 4 -2.88 -8.58 14.79
CA ALA A 4 -2.29 -9.15 13.58
C ALA A 4 -1.63 -8.06 12.71
N ALA A 5 -2.27 -6.90 12.56
CA ALA A 5 -1.68 -5.79 11.81
C ALA A 5 -0.42 -5.24 12.48
N ASP A 6 -0.41 -5.13 13.81
CA ASP A 6 0.78 -4.75 14.57
C ASP A 6 1.90 -5.79 14.43
N ALA A 7 1.57 -7.08 14.42
CA ALA A 7 2.55 -8.14 14.19
C ALA A 7 3.16 -8.05 12.77
N LEU A 8 2.35 -7.84 11.74
CA LEU A 8 2.82 -7.66 10.35
C LEU A 8 3.72 -6.44 10.20
N ARG A 9 3.36 -5.31 10.83
CA ARG A 9 4.21 -4.10 10.84
C ARG A 9 5.55 -4.35 11.55
N LYS A 10 5.52 -5.00 12.72
CA LYS A 10 6.72 -5.34 13.49
C LYS A 10 7.64 -6.32 12.77
N ALA A 11 7.08 -7.22 11.96
CA ALA A 11 7.82 -8.19 11.19
C ALA A 11 8.67 -7.57 10.06
N LYS A 12 8.43 -6.30 9.68
CA LYS A 12 9.19 -5.58 8.65
C LYS A 12 9.38 -6.40 7.37
N ILE A 13 8.26 -6.92 6.86
CA ILE A 13 8.23 -7.76 5.66
C ILE A 13 8.74 -6.93 4.48
N PRO A 14 9.93 -7.23 3.91
CA PRO A 14 10.46 -6.44 2.82
C PRO A 14 9.69 -6.75 1.53
N ALA A 15 9.57 -5.74 0.68
CA ALA A 15 8.98 -5.87 -0.64
C ALA A 15 9.76 -5.05 -1.66
N LYS A 16 9.61 -5.40 -2.94
CA LYS A 16 9.92 -4.52 -4.06
C LYS A 16 8.62 -4.14 -4.73
N VAL A 17 8.36 -2.84 -4.83
CA VAL A 17 7.17 -2.28 -5.45
C VAL A 17 7.60 -1.30 -6.54
N GLN A 18 7.15 -1.55 -7.76
CA GLN A 18 7.39 -0.67 -8.90
C GLN A 18 6.08 -0.45 -9.63
N LEU A 19 5.85 0.78 -10.06
CA LEU A 19 4.66 1.15 -10.81
C LEU A 19 5.10 1.85 -12.09
N TYR A 20 4.59 1.38 -13.21
CA TYR A 20 4.85 1.99 -14.51
C TYR A 20 3.54 2.39 -15.17
N GLN A 21 3.48 3.60 -15.70
CA GLN A 21 2.40 4.03 -16.57
C GLN A 21 2.74 3.67 -18.01
N ILE A 22 1.77 3.12 -18.75
CA ILE A 22 1.91 2.84 -20.18
C ILE A 22 1.46 4.06 -20.96
N GLU A 23 2.41 4.77 -21.57
CA GLU A 23 2.17 5.94 -22.42
C GLU A 23 2.68 5.69 -23.83
N GLN A 24 1.78 5.72 -24.83
CA GLN A 24 2.13 5.61 -26.26
C GLN A 24 3.05 4.41 -26.57
N GLY A 25 2.85 3.28 -25.89
CA GLY A 25 3.65 2.06 -26.07
C GLY A 25 4.98 2.03 -25.31
N ARG A 26 5.26 3.02 -24.46
CA ARG A 26 6.41 3.06 -23.55
C ARG A 26 5.96 2.99 -22.10
N THR A 27 6.83 2.47 -21.24
CA THR A 27 6.64 2.47 -19.78
C THR A 27 7.37 3.64 -19.17
N VAL A 28 6.64 4.52 -18.48
CA VAL A 28 7.17 5.61 -17.67
C VAL A 28 7.09 5.21 -16.22
N GLU A 29 8.21 5.30 -15.49
CA GLU A 29 8.25 5.00 -14.06
C GLU A 29 7.44 6.03 -13.27
N VAL A 30 6.59 5.54 -12.37
CA VAL A 30 5.78 6.38 -11.48
C VAL A 30 6.47 6.47 -10.14
N GLU A 31 6.67 7.69 -9.65
CA GLU A 31 7.21 7.90 -8.32
C GLU A 31 6.26 7.33 -7.25
N LEU A 32 6.80 6.43 -6.44
CA LEU A 32 6.11 5.86 -5.29
C LEU A 32 6.65 6.45 -4.01
N LYS A 33 5.78 6.60 -3.02
CA LYS A 33 6.09 7.08 -1.67
C LYS A 33 5.61 6.05 -0.66
N ARG A 34 6.16 6.13 0.55
CA ARG A 34 5.69 5.38 1.71
C ARG A 34 5.47 6.33 2.87
N SER A 35 4.43 6.08 3.64
CA SER A 35 4.22 6.74 4.92
C SER A 35 5.19 6.18 5.95
N ARG A 36 5.70 7.01 6.84
CA ARG A 36 6.40 6.62 8.05
C ARG A 36 5.83 7.43 9.22
N TRP A 37 5.27 6.74 10.20
CA TRP A 37 4.78 7.40 11.41
C TRP A 37 5.96 7.78 12.30
N VAL A 38 6.18 9.09 12.46
CA VAL A 38 7.25 9.63 13.32
C VAL A 38 6.73 9.85 14.74
N SER A 39 5.45 10.22 14.87
CA SER A 39 4.74 10.30 16.15
C SER A 39 3.27 9.91 15.96
N ARG A 40 2.46 9.89 17.03
CA ARG A 40 1.03 9.53 16.96
C ARG A 40 0.22 10.44 16.01
N ASN A 41 0.70 11.66 15.75
CA ASN A 41 0.00 12.66 14.95
C ASN A 41 0.81 13.14 13.74
N GLU A 42 1.98 12.54 13.49
CA GLU A 42 2.91 12.99 12.45
C GLU A 42 3.32 11.83 11.56
N VAL A 43 3.08 12.02 10.26
CA VAL A 43 3.43 11.07 9.20
C VAL A 43 4.36 11.77 8.24
N GLU A 44 5.56 11.22 8.10
CA GLU A 44 6.52 11.59 7.07
C GLU A 44 6.25 10.78 5.80
N TRP A 45 6.33 11.42 4.63
CA TRP A 45 6.25 10.75 3.34
C TRP A 45 7.63 10.65 2.73
N LEU A 46 8.11 9.41 2.55
CA LEU A 46 9.43 9.12 2.00
C LEU A 46 9.27 8.56 0.59
N THR A 47 10.01 9.12 -0.37
CA THR A 47 10.10 8.56 -1.71
C THR A 47 10.75 7.17 -1.66
N ILE A 48 10.16 6.20 -2.34
CA ILE A 48 10.71 4.86 -2.51
C ILE A 48 11.84 4.95 -3.54
N PRO A 49 13.00 4.31 -3.30
CA PRO A 49 14.10 4.36 -4.26
C PRO A 49 13.72 3.71 -5.60
N ALA A 50 14.43 4.06 -6.68
CA ALA A 50 14.15 3.56 -8.03
C ALA A 50 14.25 2.03 -8.18
N ASP A 51 14.92 1.33 -7.26
CA ASP A 51 14.94 -0.13 -7.22
C ASP A 51 13.65 -0.75 -6.64
N GLY A 52 12.71 0.09 -6.21
CA GLY A 52 11.42 -0.26 -5.65
C GLY A 52 11.48 -0.78 -4.22
N THR A 53 12.63 -0.72 -3.54
CA THR A 53 12.81 -1.39 -2.24
C THR A 53 12.00 -0.72 -1.13
N VAL A 54 11.14 -1.51 -0.48
CA VAL A 54 10.33 -1.12 0.68
C VAL A 54 10.65 -2.05 1.85
N PRO A 55 11.07 -1.53 3.02
CA PRO A 55 11.52 -2.37 4.13
C PRO A 55 10.38 -2.93 5.00
N GLY A 56 9.12 -2.56 4.75
CA GLY A 56 8.01 -2.99 5.59
C GLY A 56 6.68 -2.31 5.28
N LEU A 57 5.63 -2.86 5.88
CA LEU A 57 4.27 -2.34 5.87
C LEU A 57 4.08 -1.22 6.90
N GLU A 58 3.34 -0.18 6.53
CA GLU A 58 2.96 0.93 7.40
C GLU A 58 1.45 1.15 7.39
N ALA A 59 0.90 1.78 8.43
CA ALA A 59 -0.55 2.00 8.51
C ALA A 59 -1.04 2.87 7.34
N ALA A 60 -2.13 2.45 6.71
CA ALA A 60 -2.74 3.12 5.57
C ALA A 60 -4.12 3.69 5.93
N ASP A 61 -4.59 4.60 5.09
CA ASP A 61 -5.86 5.31 5.17
C ASP A 61 -6.57 5.28 3.81
N ALA A 62 -6.82 4.07 3.29
CA ALA A 62 -7.60 3.95 2.07
C ALA A 62 -9.02 4.46 2.29
N ASP A 63 -9.62 4.97 1.22
CA ASP A 63 -10.96 5.52 1.26
C ASP A 63 -11.99 4.40 1.49
N ARG A 64 -12.51 4.33 2.72
CA ARG A 64 -13.42 3.27 3.13
C ARG A 64 -14.72 3.25 2.32
N GLU A 65 -15.21 4.42 1.90
CA GLU A 65 -16.43 4.54 1.09
C GLU A 65 -16.21 3.87 -0.27
N SER A 66 -15.13 4.21 -0.96
CA SER A 66 -14.72 3.58 -2.22
C SER A 66 -14.52 2.06 -2.07
N LEU A 67 -13.92 1.61 -0.96
CA LEU A 67 -13.75 0.18 -0.70
C LEU A 67 -15.09 -0.54 -0.48
N LEU A 68 -16.06 0.09 0.16
CA LEU A 68 -17.41 -0.45 0.38
C LEU A 68 -18.16 -0.55 -0.96
N GLU A 69 -18.13 0.51 -1.76
CA GLU A 69 -18.76 0.54 -3.09
C GLU A 69 -18.18 -0.51 -4.04
N ALA A 70 -16.86 -0.75 -3.97
CA ALA A 70 -16.18 -1.80 -4.72
C ALA A 70 -16.41 -3.22 -4.16
N GLY A 71 -17.11 -3.38 -3.03
CA GLY A 71 -17.34 -4.67 -2.38
C GLY A 71 -16.07 -5.31 -1.79
N LEU A 72 -15.00 -4.53 -1.61
CA LEU A 72 -13.72 -5.00 -1.08
C LEU A 72 -13.74 -5.13 0.45
N VAL A 73 -14.60 -4.35 1.10
CA VAL A 73 -14.87 -4.41 2.53
C VAL A 73 -16.38 -4.49 2.78
N ALA A 74 -16.77 -5.10 3.91
CA ALA A 74 -18.16 -5.24 4.31
C ALA A 74 -18.59 -4.15 5.30
N GLN A 75 -19.85 -3.73 5.22
CA GLN A 75 -20.43 -2.80 6.19
C GLN A 75 -20.41 -3.41 7.60
N GLY A 76 -20.12 -2.60 8.61
CA GLY A 76 -20.10 -3.03 10.02
C GLY A 76 -18.88 -3.89 10.42
N VAL A 77 -18.00 -4.25 9.48
CA VAL A 77 -16.75 -4.96 9.79
C VAL A 77 -15.59 -3.97 9.89
N ALA A 78 -14.77 -4.13 10.92
CA ALA A 78 -13.55 -3.36 11.11
C ALA A 78 -12.41 -3.98 10.30
N TYR A 79 -11.79 -3.18 9.43
CA TYR A 79 -10.60 -3.55 8.67
C TYR A 79 -9.41 -2.74 9.18
N THR A 80 -8.23 -3.34 9.15
CA THR A 80 -6.98 -2.62 9.39
C THR A 80 -6.17 -2.69 8.12
N GLU A 81 -5.82 -1.51 7.59
CA GLU A 81 -5.17 -1.38 6.30
C GLU A 81 -3.69 -1.06 6.51
N LEU A 82 -2.85 -1.77 5.76
CA LEU A 82 -1.42 -1.57 5.72
C LEU A 82 -1.01 -1.35 4.27
N SER A 83 0.01 -0.52 4.05
CA SER A 83 0.52 -0.22 2.71
C SER A 83 2.04 -0.43 2.63
N PHE A 84 2.49 -0.91 1.48
CA PHE A 84 3.91 -0.88 1.11
C PHE A 84 4.28 0.44 0.43
N ALA A 85 3.39 0.94 -0.42
CA ALA A 85 3.62 2.09 -1.27
C ALA A 85 2.31 2.84 -1.54
N SER A 86 2.44 4.10 -1.92
CA SER A 86 1.37 4.96 -2.41
C SER A 86 1.93 5.82 -3.53
N ALA A 87 1.14 6.05 -4.57
CA ALA A 87 1.42 7.07 -5.55
C ALA A 87 0.59 8.32 -5.23
N ASP A 88 1.09 9.49 -5.62
CA ASP A 88 0.26 10.70 -5.69
C ASP A 88 -0.75 10.59 -6.85
N ALA A 89 -1.52 11.64 -7.10
CA ALA A 89 -2.60 11.67 -8.08
C ALA A 89 -2.21 11.01 -9.42
N LEU A 90 -2.70 9.79 -9.64
CA LEU A 90 -2.50 9.05 -10.88
C LEU A 90 -3.53 9.52 -11.91
N PRO A 91 -3.11 10.00 -13.10
CA PRO A 91 -4.05 10.26 -14.18
C PRO A 91 -4.77 8.97 -14.62
N SER A 92 -5.88 9.11 -15.36
CA SER A 92 -6.52 7.94 -15.96
C SER A 92 -5.60 7.33 -17.02
N GLY A 93 -5.44 6.00 -16.99
CA GLY A 93 -4.52 5.32 -17.90
C GLY A 93 -4.34 3.85 -17.58
N HIS A 94 -3.38 3.25 -18.29
CA HIS A 94 -2.98 1.86 -18.09
C HIS A 94 -1.68 1.82 -17.29
N TYR A 95 -1.63 0.91 -16.31
CA TYR A 95 -0.51 0.78 -15.39
C TYR A 95 -0.07 -0.67 -15.27
N VAL A 96 1.22 -0.88 -15.04
CA VAL A 96 1.81 -2.17 -14.69
C VAL A 96 2.36 -2.07 -13.27
N LEU A 97 1.82 -2.91 -12.38
CA LEU A 97 2.30 -3.05 -11.01
C LEU A 97 3.23 -4.25 -10.91
N GLY A 98 4.49 -4.01 -10.56
CA GLY A 98 5.43 -5.03 -10.12
C GLY A 98 5.43 -5.11 -8.59
N LEU A 99 5.14 -6.30 -8.05
CA LEU A 99 5.23 -6.57 -6.61
C LEU A 99 6.00 -7.88 -6.39
N ALA A 100 7.09 -7.79 -5.63
CA ALA A 100 7.80 -8.95 -5.11
C ALA A 100 7.84 -8.88 -3.58
N LEU A 101 7.40 -9.95 -2.92
CA LEU A 101 7.42 -10.06 -1.45
C LEU A 101 8.62 -10.87 -0.99
N GLY A 102 9.24 -10.43 0.11
CA GLY A 102 10.36 -11.11 0.75
C GLY A 102 10.02 -12.47 1.36
N ASN A 103 10.99 -13.03 2.08
CA ASN A 103 10.88 -14.38 2.65
C ASN A 103 9.84 -14.46 3.76
N GLU A 104 9.58 -13.34 4.43
CA GLU A 104 8.61 -13.18 5.50
C GLU A 104 7.15 -13.13 4.99
N ARG A 105 6.92 -13.32 3.68
CA ARG A 105 5.58 -13.37 3.08
C ARG A 105 4.65 -14.41 3.69
N GLN A 106 5.18 -15.46 4.32
CA GLN A 106 4.37 -16.46 5.00
C GLN A 106 3.48 -15.83 6.09
N LEU A 107 3.96 -14.79 6.77
CA LEU A 107 3.18 -14.05 7.76
C LEU A 107 1.94 -13.39 7.15
N LEU A 108 2.02 -12.93 5.90
CA LEU A 108 0.87 -12.37 5.18
C LEU A 108 -0.15 -13.46 4.85
N ILE A 109 0.32 -14.64 4.48
CA ILE A 109 -0.52 -15.81 4.17
C ILE A 109 -1.25 -16.26 5.44
N ASP A 110 -0.53 -16.41 6.54
CA ASP A 110 -1.07 -16.86 7.83
C ASP A 110 -2.08 -15.85 8.39
N ALA A 111 -1.83 -14.55 8.19
CA ALA A 111 -2.75 -13.47 8.54
C ALA A 111 -3.94 -13.34 7.57
N LYS A 112 -4.00 -14.15 6.51
CA LYS A 112 -5.00 -14.07 5.42
C LYS A 112 -5.10 -12.65 4.83
N ALA A 113 -3.95 -11.98 4.71
CA ALA A 113 -3.88 -10.64 4.15
C ALA A 113 -4.34 -10.64 2.69
N LYS A 114 -5.09 -9.61 2.30
CA LYS A 114 -5.53 -9.39 0.92
C LYS A 114 -4.74 -8.22 0.33
N LEU A 115 -4.26 -8.39 -0.90
CA LEU A 115 -3.69 -7.30 -1.68
C LEU A 115 -4.82 -6.43 -2.24
N LEU A 116 -4.68 -5.12 -2.08
CA LEU A 116 -5.66 -4.13 -2.53
C LEU A 116 -4.94 -3.01 -3.28
N VAL A 117 -5.58 -2.49 -4.33
CA VAL A 117 -5.24 -1.21 -4.95
C VAL A 117 -6.41 -0.29 -4.68
N ALA A 118 -6.16 0.79 -3.94
CA ALA A 118 -7.21 1.67 -3.45
C ALA A 118 -6.73 3.12 -3.43
N TYR A 119 -7.67 4.05 -3.56
CA TYR A 119 -7.41 5.47 -3.40
C TYR A 119 -7.40 5.83 -1.91
N ARG A 120 -6.58 6.80 -1.53
CA ARG A 120 -6.63 7.39 -0.19
C ARG A 120 -7.79 8.36 -0.09
N ALA A 121 -8.43 8.41 1.08
CA ALA A 121 -9.43 9.43 1.33
C ALA A 121 -8.78 10.81 1.19
N LYS A 122 -9.34 11.70 0.35
CA LYS A 122 -8.95 13.11 0.43
C LYS A 122 -9.42 13.61 1.80
N LYS A 123 -8.49 14.09 2.63
CA LYS A 123 -8.88 14.90 3.80
C LYS A 123 -9.69 16.09 3.26
N LYS A 124 -10.96 16.19 3.68
CA LYS A 124 -11.76 17.40 3.51
C LYS A 124 -11.17 18.53 4.34
#